data_AF-A0A0Q5Q423-F1
#
_entry.id   AF-A0A0Q5Q423-F1
#
_cell.length_a   1.000
_cell.length_b   1.000
_cell.length_c   1.000
_cell.angle_alpha   90.00
_cell.angle_beta   90.00
_cell.angle_gamma   90.00
#
_symmetry.space_group_name_H-M   'P 1'
#
loop_
_entity.id
_entity.type
_entity.pdbx_description
1 polymer ?
#
loop_
_entity_poly.entity_id
_entity_poly.type
_entity_poly.pdbx_seq_one_letter_code
_entity_poly.pdbx_strand_id
1 'polypeptide(L)'
;MKKFFFLYIFFFLINSCEKEIDLDLDDISGDLVIEGNLSDQAGPHTVKITQSVPFTAQNQYPFVSDAVVTVSDDIGQTETLQYAGNGEYKTANFTTSPGKLYTLNIKAKGKEYTAQSRMPQPVSFDGLDQDSFFIGGEPTYTLLPLFTDPQEFGNRYLFSLTINNNPKKTLQTFSDNFNNGILNQRPLILPNNDANPNDQKVKVGDLIHVEMQCIDASIFTFYNALLQISGNGGPGGGITPTNPPSNISNGALGYFSAHTSRKQSIVIQ
;
A
#
# COMPACT_ATOMS: atom_id res chain seq x y z
N MET A 1 41.32 -31.88 43.10
CA MET A 1 40.11 -31.12 43.51
C MET A 1 39.90 -29.82 42.70
N LYS A 2 40.95 -29.06 42.34
CA LYS A 2 40.82 -27.83 41.52
C LYS A 2 40.26 -28.04 40.09
N LYS A 3 40.41 -29.23 39.49
CA LYS A 3 39.89 -29.55 38.14
C LYS A 3 38.37 -29.77 38.07
N PHE A 4 37.72 -30.15 39.19
CA PHE A 4 36.26 -30.32 39.24
C PHE A 4 35.52 -28.99 39.43
N PHE A 5 36.17 -27.99 40.02
CA PHE A 5 35.60 -26.64 40.20
C PHE A 5 35.41 -25.92 38.85
N PHE A 6 36.33 -26.13 37.90
CA PHE A 6 36.25 -25.54 36.56
C PHE A 6 35.12 -26.16 35.70
N LEU A 7 34.77 -27.43 35.95
CA LEU A 7 33.67 -28.11 35.25
C LEU A 7 32.28 -27.62 35.72
N TYR A 8 32.17 -27.24 36.99
CA TYR A 8 30.92 -26.71 37.57
C TYR A 8 30.60 -25.28 37.10
N ILE A 9 31.63 -24.48 36.80
CA ILE A 9 31.48 -23.12 36.26
C ILE A 9 31.05 -23.11 34.79
N PHE A 10 31.42 -24.15 34.02
CA PHE A 10 31.02 -24.24 32.61
C PHE A 10 29.53 -24.60 32.43
N PHE A 11 28.91 -25.29 33.41
CA PHE A 11 27.51 -25.70 33.34
C PHE A 11 26.51 -24.53 33.58
N PHE A 12 26.97 -23.40 34.12
CA PHE A 12 26.12 -22.22 34.35
C PHE A 12 25.98 -21.30 33.12
N LEU A 13 26.77 -21.51 32.05
CA LEU A 13 26.78 -20.65 30.86
C LEU A 13 25.78 -21.07 29.77
N ILE A 14 25.06 -22.18 29.94
CA ILE A 14 24.10 -22.69 28.93
C ILE A 14 22.63 -22.44 29.27
N ASN A 15 22.32 -21.70 30.34
CA ASN A 15 20.95 -21.20 30.56
C ASN A 15 20.74 -19.93 29.72
N SER A 16 20.68 -20.10 28.40
CA SER A 16 20.07 -19.10 27.53
C SER A 16 18.57 -19.16 27.80
N CYS A 17 18.13 -18.40 28.80
CA CYS A 17 16.73 -18.03 28.90
C CYS A 17 16.45 -17.11 27.71
N GLU A 18 16.02 -17.67 26.59
CA GLU A 18 15.27 -16.90 25.61
C GLU A 18 14.04 -16.37 26.35
N LYS A 19 14.05 -15.07 26.64
CA LYS A 19 12.87 -14.40 27.14
C LYS A 19 11.86 -14.46 26.00
N GLU A 20 10.88 -15.36 26.11
CA GLU A 20 9.72 -15.33 25.23
C GLU A 20 9.13 -13.92 25.33
N ILE A 21 9.23 -13.17 24.24
CA ILE A 21 8.57 -11.88 24.12
C ILE A 21 7.12 -12.23 23.83
N ASP A 22 6.34 -12.38 24.90
CA ASP A 22 4.89 -12.47 24.80
C ASP A 22 4.38 -11.08 24.36
N LEU A 23 4.14 -10.94 23.06
CA LEU A 23 3.53 -9.75 22.49
C LEU A 23 2.03 -9.85 22.75
N ASP A 24 1.54 -9.09 23.73
CA ASP A 24 0.11 -8.90 23.96
C ASP A 24 -0.47 -8.11 22.77
N LEU A 25 -0.91 -8.83 21.75
CA LEU A 25 -1.53 -8.30 20.55
C LEU A 25 -3.04 -8.55 20.61
N ASP A 26 -3.82 -7.51 20.34
CA ASP A 26 -5.28 -7.65 20.19
C ASP A 26 -5.58 -8.69 19.09
N ASP A 27 -6.35 -9.74 19.44
CA ASP A 27 -6.81 -10.73 18.47
C ASP A 27 -7.96 -10.18 17.64
N ILE A 28 -7.60 -9.63 16.48
CA ILE A 28 -8.54 -9.12 15.47
C ILE A 28 -8.84 -10.17 14.39
N SER A 29 -8.58 -11.45 14.64
CA SER A 29 -8.81 -12.50 13.65
C SER A 29 -10.29 -12.63 13.28
N GLY A 30 -10.57 -12.89 12.00
CA GLY A 30 -11.93 -12.99 11.46
C GLY A 30 -12.60 -11.66 11.10
N ASP A 31 -11.98 -10.52 11.42
CA ASP A 31 -12.39 -9.20 10.93
C ASP A 31 -12.26 -9.11 9.41
N LEU A 32 -13.11 -8.28 8.80
CA LEU A 32 -13.05 -8.09 7.35
C LEU A 32 -11.86 -7.21 6.98
N VAL A 33 -11.13 -7.65 5.97
CA VAL A 33 -10.13 -6.86 5.26
C VAL A 33 -10.70 -6.54 3.89
N ILE A 34 -10.95 -5.25 3.64
CA ILE A 34 -11.58 -4.75 2.42
C ILE A 34 -10.58 -3.90 1.65
N GLU A 35 -10.33 -4.25 0.39
CA GLU A 35 -9.47 -3.49 -0.53
C GLU A 35 -10.31 -3.09 -1.74
N GLY A 36 -10.82 -1.86 -1.75
CA GLY A 36 -11.63 -1.32 -2.83
C GLY A 36 -10.91 -0.26 -3.64
N ASN A 37 -10.90 -0.40 -4.98
CA ASN A 37 -10.25 0.56 -5.88
C ASN A 37 -11.17 0.92 -7.05
N LEU A 38 -11.54 2.20 -7.12
CA LEU A 38 -12.16 2.85 -8.28
C LEU A 38 -11.13 3.80 -8.91
N SER A 39 -10.87 3.66 -10.20
CA SER A 39 -9.93 4.52 -10.92
C SER A 39 -10.64 5.30 -12.02
N ASP A 40 -10.05 6.37 -12.56
CA ASP A 40 -10.55 7.08 -13.76
C ASP A 40 -10.26 6.34 -15.08
N GLN A 41 -9.77 5.10 -14.99
CA GLN A 41 -9.48 4.23 -16.15
C GLN A 41 -10.69 3.36 -16.47
N ALA A 42 -10.69 2.75 -17.66
CA ALA A 42 -11.71 1.79 -18.03
C ALA A 42 -11.78 0.64 -17.00
N GLY A 43 -13.00 0.29 -16.59
CA GLY A 43 -13.26 -0.84 -15.71
C GLY A 43 -12.97 -2.21 -16.37
N PRO A 44 -13.29 -3.32 -15.69
CA PRO A 44 -14.03 -3.37 -14.43
C PRO A 44 -13.20 -2.92 -13.22
N HIS A 45 -13.86 -2.26 -12.26
CA HIS A 45 -13.27 -1.94 -10.97
C HIS A 45 -13.52 -3.07 -9.98
N THR A 46 -12.66 -3.21 -8.97
CA THR A 46 -12.67 -4.37 -8.07
C THR A 46 -12.70 -3.94 -6.61
N VAL A 47 -13.48 -4.67 -5.82
CA VAL A 47 -13.45 -4.67 -4.36
C VAL A 47 -13.11 -6.09 -3.92
N LYS A 48 -12.00 -6.26 -3.19
CA LYS A 48 -11.59 -7.54 -2.64
C LYS A 48 -11.91 -7.61 -1.15
N ILE A 49 -12.52 -8.70 -0.72
CA ILE A 49 -12.94 -8.92 0.66
C ILE A 49 -12.37 -10.24 1.17
N THR A 50 -11.56 -10.16 2.22
CA THR A 50 -10.97 -11.30 2.91
C THR A 50 -11.16 -11.17 4.43
N GLN A 51 -10.67 -12.15 5.18
CA GLN A 51 -10.65 -12.13 6.64
C GLN A 51 -9.22 -12.12 7.16
N SER A 52 -8.99 -11.32 8.21
CA SER A 52 -7.76 -11.37 8.97
C SER A 52 -7.59 -12.75 9.63
N VAL A 53 -6.33 -13.15 9.83
CA VAL A 53 -5.95 -14.35 10.56
C VAL A 53 -5.05 -13.96 11.74
N PRO A 54 -4.93 -14.80 12.78
CA PRO A 54 -4.01 -14.53 13.88
C PRO A 54 -2.58 -14.27 13.39
N PHE A 55 -1.83 -13.43 14.10
CA PHE A 55 -0.46 -13.08 13.73
C PHE A 55 0.48 -14.31 13.59
N THR A 56 0.21 -15.37 14.36
CA THR A 56 0.97 -16.63 14.35
C THR A 56 0.56 -17.58 13.22
N ALA A 57 -0.51 -17.29 12.50
CA ALA A 57 -1.01 -18.14 11.42
C ALA A 57 -0.17 -17.95 10.14
N GLN A 58 -0.33 -18.88 9.20
CA GLN A 58 0.20 -18.69 7.85
C GLN A 58 -0.54 -17.52 7.16
N ASN A 59 0.15 -16.83 6.23
CA ASN A 59 -0.40 -15.74 5.42
C ASN A 59 -1.40 -16.22 4.36
N GLN A 60 -2.44 -16.93 4.79
CA GLN A 60 -3.57 -17.41 3.99
C GLN A 60 -4.84 -16.78 4.55
N TYR A 61 -5.35 -15.77 3.85
CA TYR A 61 -6.51 -14.99 4.30
C TYR A 61 -7.80 -15.56 3.68
N PRO A 62 -8.78 -16.02 4.47
CA PRO A 62 -10.03 -16.58 3.95
C PRO A 62 -10.81 -15.58 3.09
N PHE A 63 -11.32 -16.03 1.95
CA PHE A 63 -12.15 -15.20 1.08
C PHE A 63 -13.58 -15.08 1.61
N VAL A 64 -14.20 -13.91 1.41
CA VAL A 64 -15.62 -13.70 1.70
C VAL A 64 -16.40 -13.71 0.39
N SER A 65 -17.32 -14.67 0.22
CA SER A 65 -18.02 -14.94 -1.05
C SER A 65 -19.53 -14.65 -0.99
N ASP A 66 -20.06 -14.36 0.19
CA ASP A 66 -21.48 -14.14 0.48
C ASP A 66 -21.81 -12.68 0.81
N ALA A 67 -20.92 -11.74 0.46
CA ALA A 67 -21.15 -10.32 0.70
C ALA A 67 -22.03 -9.71 -0.40
N VAL A 68 -22.89 -8.76 -0.02
CA VAL A 68 -23.55 -7.86 -0.97
C VAL A 68 -22.74 -6.58 -1.02
N VAL A 69 -22.13 -6.30 -2.17
CA VAL A 69 -21.23 -5.16 -2.37
C VAL A 69 -21.86 -4.18 -3.36
N THR A 70 -22.08 -2.95 -2.93
CA THR A 70 -22.69 -1.89 -3.76
C THR A 70 -21.79 -0.67 -3.75
N VAL A 71 -21.54 -0.10 -4.93
CA VAL A 71 -20.89 1.20 -5.10
C VAL A 71 -21.87 2.21 -5.67
N SER A 72 -21.77 3.46 -5.23
CA SER A 72 -22.57 4.56 -5.77
C SER A 72 -21.75 5.84 -5.89
N ASP A 73 -22.14 6.73 -6.80
CA ASP A 73 -21.62 8.10 -6.89
C ASP A 73 -22.58 9.14 -6.28
N ASP A 74 -22.15 10.40 -6.24
CA ASP A 74 -22.91 11.53 -5.69
C ASP A 74 -23.96 12.13 -6.64
N ILE A 75 -24.12 11.57 -7.84
CA ILE A 75 -25.15 11.98 -8.81
C ILE A 75 -26.21 10.89 -9.04
N GLY A 76 -26.15 9.78 -8.29
CA GLY A 76 -27.18 8.75 -8.25
C GLY A 76 -26.88 7.49 -9.06
N GLN A 77 -25.70 7.36 -9.68
CA GLN A 77 -25.27 6.08 -10.24
C GLN A 77 -25.05 5.09 -9.09
N THR A 78 -25.55 3.86 -9.24
CA THR A 78 -25.37 2.79 -8.26
C THR A 78 -25.26 1.45 -8.97
N GLU A 79 -24.40 0.57 -8.46
CA GLU A 79 -24.24 -0.78 -8.98
C GLU A 79 -23.88 -1.76 -7.85
N THR A 80 -24.56 -2.91 -7.85
CA THR A 80 -24.15 -4.06 -7.04
C THR A 80 -23.13 -4.89 -7.81
N LEU A 81 -21.94 -5.05 -7.25
CA LEU A 81 -20.83 -5.75 -7.88
C LEU A 81 -21.07 -7.27 -7.89
N GLN A 82 -20.56 -7.91 -8.93
CA GLN A 82 -20.68 -9.36 -9.11
C GLN A 82 -19.47 -10.07 -8.51
N TYR A 83 -19.72 -11.14 -7.75
CA TYR A 83 -18.64 -11.99 -7.23
C TYR A 83 -17.91 -12.69 -8.39
N ALA A 84 -16.58 -12.53 -8.42
CA ALA A 84 -15.71 -13.02 -9.48
C ALA A 84 -14.72 -14.11 -9.01
N GLY A 85 -14.88 -14.62 -7.78
CA GLY A 85 -13.97 -15.60 -7.17
C GLY A 85 -12.85 -14.94 -6.35
N ASN A 86 -12.18 -15.73 -5.50
CA ASN A 86 -11.02 -15.29 -4.69
C ASN A 86 -11.26 -14.01 -3.85
N GLY A 87 -12.51 -13.82 -3.40
CA GLY A 87 -12.91 -12.64 -2.62
C GLY A 87 -13.09 -11.37 -3.45
N GLU A 88 -12.93 -11.43 -4.77
CA GLU A 88 -13.11 -10.28 -5.66
C GLU A 88 -14.58 -10.10 -6.04
N TYR A 89 -15.04 -8.86 -5.96
CA TYR A 89 -16.32 -8.37 -6.48
C TYR A 89 -16.00 -7.33 -7.55
N LYS A 90 -16.64 -7.41 -8.71
CA LYS A 90 -16.32 -6.58 -9.88
C LYS A 90 -17.51 -5.78 -10.35
N THR A 91 -17.25 -4.56 -10.80
CA THR A 91 -18.23 -3.78 -11.55
C THR A 91 -18.41 -4.37 -12.96
N ALA A 92 -19.56 -4.11 -13.56
CA ALA A 92 -19.89 -4.46 -14.94
C ALA A 92 -20.03 -3.20 -15.81
N ASN A 93 -20.83 -2.22 -15.37
CA ASN A 93 -21.15 -1.03 -16.17
C ASN A 93 -21.00 0.29 -15.39
N PHE A 94 -20.35 0.24 -14.23
CA PHE A 94 -20.12 1.41 -13.39
C PHE A 94 -19.04 2.30 -14.00
N THR A 95 -19.33 3.59 -14.14
CA THR A 95 -18.44 4.56 -14.78
C THR A 95 -17.97 5.58 -13.77
N THR A 96 -16.66 5.75 -13.67
CA THR A 96 -16.03 6.68 -12.75
C THR A 96 -15.58 7.95 -13.46
N SER A 97 -15.42 9.04 -12.72
CA SER A 97 -14.96 10.32 -13.23
C SER A 97 -14.34 11.16 -12.13
N PRO A 98 -13.26 11.92 -12.41
CA PRO A 98 -12.65 12.83 -11.45
C PRO A 98 -13.63 13.81 -10.81
N GLY A 99 -13.36 14.20 -9.56
CA GLY A 99 -14.14 15.17 -8.79
C GLY A 99 -15.36 14.60 -8.05
N LYS A 100 -15.86 13.43 -8.44
CA LYS A 100 -17.01 12.80 -7.79
C LYS A 100 -16.68 12.16 -6.44
N LEU A 101 -17.66 12.13 -5.55
CA LEU A 101 -17.63 11.34 -4.32
C LEU A 101 -18.23 9.96 -4.56
N TYR A 102 -17.47 8.92 -4.22
CA TYR A 102 -17.93 7.54 -4.29
C TYR A 102 -18.21 7.01 -2.89
N THR A 103 -19.26 6.19 -2.77
CA THR A 103 -19.63 5.48 -1.54
C THR A 103 -19.63 3.98 -1.80
N LEU A 104 -18.96 3.23 -0.92
CA LEU A 104 -18.99 1.77 -0.86
C LEU A 104 -19.90 1.34 0.28
N ASN A 105 -20.82 0.41 0.01
CA ASN A 105 -21.66 -0.26 1.00
C ASN A 105 -21.46 -1.77 0.88
N ILE A 106 -21.13 -2.43 1.98
CA ILE A 106 -20.93 -3.88 2.03
C ILE A 106 -21.82 -4.45 3.14
N LYS A 107 -22.62 -5.47 2.82
CA LYS A 107 -23.33 -6.29 3.81
C LYS A 107 -22.71 -7.67 3.85
N ALA A 108 -22.15 -8.05 4.99
CA ALA A 108 -21.49 -9.34 5.19
C ALA A 108 -21.57 -9.73 6.67
N LYS A 109 -21.72 -11.03 6.98
CA LYS A 109 -21.80 -11.54 8.36
C LYS A 109 -22.84 -10.83 9.25
N GLY A 110 -23.97 -10.39 8.67
CA GLY A 110 -25.01 -9.66 9.40
C GLY A 110 -24.64 -8.23 9.84
N LYS A 111 -23.50 -7.70 9.38
CA LYS A 111 -23.05 -6.32 9.59
C LYS A 111 -23.06 -5.55 8.26
N GLU A 112 -23.11 -4.23 8.37
CA GLU A 112 -23.00 -3.31 7.23
C GLU A 112 -21.72 -2.49 7.38
N TYR A 113 -20.98 -2.28 6.30
CA TYR A 113 -19.73 -1.53 6.28
C TYR A 113 -19.87 -0.45 5.21
N THR A 114 -19.45 0.76 5.55
CA THR A 114 -19.58 1.94 4.70
C THR A 114 -18.23 2.64 4.59
N ALA A 115 -17.91 3.10 3.39
CA ALA A 115 -16.71 3.90 3.15
C ALA A 115 -16.99 4.95 2.08
N GLN A 116 -16.26 6.06 2.12
CA GLN A 116 -16.34 7.13 1.13
C GLN A 116 -14.96 7.56 0.68
N SER A 117 -14.84 7.91 -0.59
CA SER A 117 -13.62 8.46 -1.18
C SER A 117 -13.96 9.40 -2.33
N ARG A 118 -13.43 10.63 -2.29
CA ARG A 118 -13.56 11.58 -3.38
C ARG A 118 -12.41 11.37 -4.36
N MET A 119 -12.72 11.17 -5.63
CA MET A 119 -11.71 11.07 -6.67
C MET A 119 -11.11 12.46 -6.93
N PRO A 120 -9.79 12.67 -6.72
CA PRO A 120 -9.17 13.96 -7.01
C PRO A 120 -9.19 14.28 -8.51
N GLN A 121 -8.86 15.54 -8.86
CA GLN A 121 -8.61 15.89 -10.25
C GLN A 121 -7.30 15.23 -10.73
N PRO A 122 -7.20 14.87 -12.02
CA PRO A 122 -5.98 14.30 -12.55
C PRO A 122 -4.88 15.35 -12.66
N VAL A 123 -3.66 14.95 -12.32
CA VAL A 123 -2.44 15.72 -12.57
C VAL A 123 -1.71 15.12 -13.75
N SER A 124 -1.07 15.95 -14.58
CA SER A 124 -0.27 15.45 -15.69
C SER A 124 0.90 14.62 -15.16
N PHE A 125 1.32 13.61 -15.92
CA PHE A 125 2.52 12.85 -15.60
C PHE A 125 3.33 12.76 -16.88
N ASP A 126 4.16 13.77 -17.07
CA ASP A 126 4.73 14.15 -18.36
C ASP A 126 5.96 13.33 -18.71
N GLY A 127 6.61 12.73 -17.71
CA GLY A 127 7.77 11.87 -17.93
C GLY A 127 8.46 11.44 -16.64
N LEU A 128 9.61 10.79 -16.83
CA LEU A 128 10.50 10.33 -15.78
C LEU A 128 11.92 10.71 -16.17
N ASP A 129 12.65 11.35 -15.27
CA ASP A 129 14.09 11.55 -15.41
C ASP A 129 14.84 10.61 -14.48
N GLN A 130 15.86 9.93 -15.00
CA GLN A 130 16.75 9.10 -14.18
C GLN A 130 17.89 9.94 -13.63
N ASP A 131 18.24 9.70 -12.38
CA ASP A 131 19.52 10.11 -11.80
C ASP A 131 20.21 8.90 -11.15
N SER A 132 21.53 9.02 -10.92
CA SER A 132 22.30 7.98 -10.27
C SER A 132 23.42 8.54 -9.40
N PHE A 133 23.70 7.86 -8.30
CA PHE A 133 24.80 8.17 -7.39
C PHE A 133 25.36 6.88 -6.79
N PHE A 134 26.50 6.97 -6.10
CA PHE A 134 27.16 5.79 -5.52
C PHE A 134 26.95 5.74 -4.00
N ILE A 135 26.52 4.58 -3.50
CA ILE A 135 26.52 4.25 -2.07
C ILE A 135 27.38 3.01 -1.86
N GLY A 136 28.42 3.10 -1.04
CA GLY A 136 29.30 1.95 -0.76
C GLY A 136 30.02 1.39 -1.99
N GLY A 137 30.21 2.19 -3.05
CA GLY A 137 30.82 1.77 -4.32
C GLY A 137 29.84 1.15 -5.31
N GLU A 138 28.57 0.97 -4.95
CA GLU A 138 27.51 0.44 -5.81
C GLU A 138 26.66 1.57 -6.40
N PRO A 139 26.26 1.50 -7.69
CA PRO A 139 25.34 2.46 -8.27
C PRO A 139 23.95 2.35 -7.62
N THR A 140 23.35 3.50 -7.34
CA THR A 140 22.00 3.68 -6.83
C THR A 140 21.24 4.57 -7.80
N TYR A 141 20.13 4.08 -8.31
CA TYR A 141 19.27 4.74 -9.28
C TYR A 141 18.04 5.36 -8.60
N THR A 142 17.67 6.55 -9.03
CA THR A 142 16.44 7.23 -8.64
C THR A 142 15.71 7.70 -9.88
N LEU A 143 14.39 7.86 -9.76
CA LEU A 143 13.58 8.44 -10.83
C LEU A 143 12.90 9.70 -10.31
N LEU A 144 13.01 10.81 -11.02
CA LEU A 144 12.24 12.02 -10.77
C LEU A 144 10.98 11.99 -11.63
N PRO A 145 9.77 11.87 -11.02
CA PRO A 145 8.52 12.06 -11.75
C PRO A 145 8.40 13.50 -12.21
N LEU A 146 8.17 13.70 -13.50
CA LEU A 146 7.96 15.02 -14.10
C LEU A 146 6.47 15.33 -14.11
N PHE A 147 6.05 16.15 -13.16
CA PHE A 147 4.69 16.71 -13.09
C PHE A 147 4.74 18.06 -12.38
N THR A 148 3.80 18.94 -12.72
CA THR A 148 3.61 20.21 -11.99
C THR A 148 2.49 20.02 -10.98
N ASP A 149 2.77 20.26 -9.71
CA ASP A 149 1.72 20.18 -8.68
C ASP A 149 0.69 21.30 -8.93
N PRO A 150 -0.62 21.02 -8.89
CA PRO A 150 -1.64 22.05 -8.99
C PRO A 150 -1.48 23.16 -7.95
N GLN A 151 -2.05 24.34 -8.22
CA GLN A 151 -2.01 25.45 -7.23
C GLN A 151 -2.84 25.17 -5.97
N GLU A 152 -3.83 24.27 -6.07
CA GLU A 152 -4.69 23.88 -4.96
C GLU A 152 -3.90 23.12 -3.88
N PHE A 153 -4.14 23.44 -2.61
CA PHE A 153 -3.44 22.80 -1.50
C PHE A 153 -3.93 21.37 -1.26
N GLY A 154 -3.02 20.51 -0.80
CA GLY A 154 -3.35 19.21 -0.25
C GLY A 154 -3.43 18.09 -1.28
N ASN A 155 -2.78 18.24 -2.43
CA ASN A 155 -2.59 17.16 -3.39
C ASN A 155 -1.76 16.05 -2.75
N ARG A 156 -2.18 14.82 -2.99
CA ARG A 156 -1.55 13.63 -2.42
C ARG A 156 -1.46 12.56 -3.49
N TYR A 157 -0.31 11.89 -3.49
CA TYR A 157 0.05 10.96 -4.55
C TYR A 157 0.51 9.64 -3.95
N LEU A 158 0.04 8.55 -4.54
CA LEU A 158 0.63 7.23 -4.37
C LEU A 158 1.32 6.85 -5.67
N PHE A 159 2.61 6.56 -5.58
CA PHE A 159 3.38 5.99 -6.67
C PHE A 159 3.49 4.48 -6.48
N SER A 160 3.16 3.73 -7.53
CA SER A 160 3.36 2.29 -7.61
C SER A 160 4.38 1.98 -8.69
N LEU A 161 5.44 1.27 -8.33
CA LEU A 161 6.51 0.89 -9.24
C LEU A 161 6.56 -0.63 -9.42
N THR A 162 6.74 -1.10 -10.65
CA THR A 162 7.05 -2.50 -10.95
C THR A 162 8.26 -2.59 -11.87
N ILE A 163 9.05 -3.65 -11.73
CA ILE A 163 10.30 -3.85 -12.49
C ILE A 163 10.08 -5.00 -13.47
N ASN A 164 10.30 -4.73 -14.76
CA ASN A 164 10.05 -5.65 -15.86
C ASN A 164 8.62 -6.25 -15.75
N ASN A 165 8.53 -7.58 -15.77
CA ASN A 165 7.27 -8.32 -15.63
C ASN A 165 6.97 -8.76 -14.17
N ASN A 166 7.73 -8.27 -13.18
CA ASN A 166 7.52 -8.63 -11.80
C ASN A 166 6.24 -7.95 -11.27
N PRO A 167 5.23 -8.72 -10.81
CA PRO A 167 3.97 -8.15 -10.32
C PRO A 167 4.12 -7.46 -8.96
N LYS A 168 5.24 -7.65 -8.27
CA LYS A 168 5.49 -7.03 -6.97
C LYS A 168 5.65 -5.52 -7.12
N LYS A 169 4.88 -4.78 -6.32
CA LYS A 169 4.84 -3.32 -6.33
C LYS A 169 5.71 -2.74 -5.22
N THR A 170 6.50 -1.72 -5.56
CA THR A 170 7.09 -0.80 -4.58
C THR A 170 6.21 0.44 -4.49
N LEU A 171 5.78 0.80 -3.29
CA LEU A 171 4.86 1.90 -3.07
C LEU A 171 5.57 3.07 -2.37
N GLN A 172 5.26 4.30 -2.80
CA GLN A 172 5.77 5.53 -2.17
C GLN A 172 4.67 6.60 -2.14
N THR A 173 4.56 7.32 -1.02
CA THR A 173 3.55 8.37 -0.83
C THR A 173 4.18 9.76 -0.80
N PHE A 174 3.66 10.66 -1.64
CA PHE A 174 4.05 12.07 -1.66
C PHE A 174 2.85 12.92 -1.24
N SER A 175 3.04 13.84 -0.29
CA SER A 175 2.06 14.89 0.03
C SER A 175 2.66 16.22 -0.36
N ASP A 176 1.88 17.05 -1.04
CA ASP A 176 2.28 18.43 -1.26
C ASP A 176 1.65 19.37 -0.21
N ASN A 177 2.51 19.92 0.64
CA ASN A 177 2.15 20.99 1.56
C ASN A 177 2.90 22.30 1.25
N PHE A 178 3.86 22.30 0.32
CA PHE A 178 4.84 23.40 0.16
C PHE A 178 5.29 23.72 -1.27
N ASN A 179 4.92 22.91 -2.28
CA ASN A 179 5.40 22.95 -3.67
C ASN A 179 4.26 23.23 -4.69
N ASN A 180 3.13 23.79 -4.25
CA ASN A 180 2.01 24.10 -5.13
C ASN A 180 2.45 24.97 -6.32
N GLY A 181 2.07 24.55 -7.53
CA GLY A 181 2.35 25.30 -8.76
C GLY A 181 3.78 25.20 -9.28
N ILE A 182 4.67 24.42 -8.64
CA ILE A 182 6.03 24.18 -9.13
C ILE A 182 6.20 22.74 -9.62
N LEU A 183 7.22 22.53 -10.45
CA LEU A 183 7.63 21.20 -10.89
C LEU A 183 8.06 20.37 -9.68
N ASN A 184 7.65 19.10 -9.65
CA ASN A 184 8.10 18.17 -8.64
C ASN A 184 9.64 18.06 -8.61
N GLN A 185 10.20 18.10 -7.40
CA GLN A 185 11.63 17.97 -7.15
C GLN A 185 11.97 16.72 -6.32
N ARG A 186 10.96 15.93 -5.94
CA ARG A 186 11.15 14.77 -5.09
C ARG A 186 11.35 13.51 -5.95
N PRO A 187 12.51 12.84 -5.88
CA PRO A 187 12.71 11.58 -6.58
C PRO A 187 12.03 10.42 -5.86
N LEU A 188 11.63 9.41 -6.64
CA LEU A 188 11.28 8.08 -6.22
C LEU A 188 12.55 7.26 -5.98
N ILE A 189 12.59 6.56 -4.85
CA ILE A 189 13.67 5.63 -4.52
C ILE A 189 13.37 4.27 -5.13
N LEU A 190 14.31 3.72 -5.89
CA LEU A 190 14.17 2.37 -6.45
C LEU A 190 14.73 1.31 -5.49
N PRO A 191 14.33 0.02 -5.64
CA PRO A 191 14.98 -1.09 -4.95
C PRO A 191 16.44 -1.25 -5.43
N ASN A 192 17.38 -0.59 -4.77
CA ASN A 192 18.78 -0.49 -5.19
C ASN A 192 19.73 -1.48 -4.50
N ASN A 193 19.22 -2.29 -3.57
CA ASN A 193 20.01 -3.26 -2.82
C ASN A 193 19.27 -4.58 -2.66
N ASP A 194 20.00 -5.59 -2.21
CA ASP A 194 19.47 -6.94 -1.96
C ASP A 194 19.10 -7.13 -0.48
N ALA A 195 18.80 -6.04 0.26
CA ALA A 195 18.53 -6.11 1.70
C ALA A 195 17.27 -6.92 2.02
N ASN A 196 16.29 -6.88 1.12
CA ASN A 196 15.13 -7.75 1.16
C ASN A 196 15.27 -8.83 0.07
N PRO A 197 15.44 -10.11 0.43
CA PRO A 197 15.62 -11.18 -0.55
C PRO A 197 14.40 -11.40 -1.46
N ASN A 198 13.25 -10.82 -1.10
CA ASN A 198 12.04 -10.85 -1.91
C ASN A 198 11.94 -9.67 -2.89
N ASP A 199 12.85 -8.69 -2.83
CA ASP A 199 12.89 -7.55 -3.74
C ASP A 199 13.84 -7.82 -4.91
N GLN A 200 13.46 -7.35 -6.09
CA GLN A 200 14.35 -7.36 -7.24
C GLN A 200 15.20 -6.08 -7.21
N LYS A 201 16.51 -6.21 -7.00
CA LYS A 201 17.45 -5.10 -7.17
C LYS A 201 17.44 -4.61 -8.63
N VAL A 202 17.25 -3.31 -8.80
CA VAL A 202 17.27 -2.60 -10.09
C VAL A 202 18.67 -2.60 -10.69
N LYS A 203 18.74 -2.82 -12.01
CA LYS A 203 19.97 -2.84 -12.80
C LYS A 203 19.78 -2.13 -14.13
N VAL A 204 20.89 -1.72 -14.76
CA VAL A 204 20.89 -1.22 -16.15
C VAL A 204 20.18 -2.21 -17.07
N GLY A 205 19.30 -1.71 -17.92
CA GLY A 205 18.46 -2.49 -18.83
C GLY A 205 17.10 -2.90 -18.25
N ASP A 206 16.85 -2.73 -16.95
CA ASP A 206 15.52 -2.98 -16.39
C ASP A 206 14.52 -1.92 -16.87
N LEU A 207 13.32 -2.37 -17.23
CA LEU A 207 12.18 -1.51 -17.54
C LEU A 207 11.39 -1.25 -16.27
N ILE A 208 11.35 0.00 -15.82
CA ILE A 208 10.55 0.41 -14.67
C ILE A 208 9.23 0.97 -15.17
N HIS A 209 8.13 0.40 -14.69
CA HIS A 209 6.80 0.96 -14.87
C HIS A 209 6.42 1.76 -13.62
N VAL A 210 6.01 3.01 -13.80
CA VAL A 210 5.57 3.89 -12.71
C VAL A 210 4.13 4.29 -12.96
N GLU A 211 3.27 4.01 -11.98
CA GLU A 211 1.91 4.52 -11.90
C GLU A 211 1.84 5.61 -10.85
N MET A 212 1.40 6.80 -11.25
CA MET A 212 1.08 7.91 -10.37
C MET A 212 -0.42 7.95 -10.15
N GLN A 213 -0.84 7.84 -8.89
CA GLN A 213 -2.23 7.93 -8.48
C GLN A 213 -2.48 9.19 -7.66
N CYS A 214 -3.43 10.03 -8.08
CA CYS A 214 -3.91 11.13 -7.22
C CYS A 214 -4.99 10.58 -6.29
N ILE A 215 -4.77 10.68 -4.98
CA ILE A 215 -5.58 10.00 -3.95
C ILE A 215 -6.17 10.97 -2.93
N ASP A 216 -7.28 10.57 -2.32
CA ASP A 216 -7.89 11.29 -1.20
C ASP A 216 -7.00 11.26 0.07
N ALA A 217 -7.24 12.21 0.98
CA ALA A 217 -6.55 12.38 2.26
C ALA A 217 -6.52 11.11 3.12
N SER A 218 -7.67 10.44 3.20
CA SER A 218 -7.87 9.22 3.97
C SER A 218 -6.97 8.08 3.46
N ILE A 219 -6.85 7.97 2.14
CA ILE A 219 -6.05 6.94 1.45
C ILE A 219 -4.57 7.21 1.59
N PHE A 220 -4.15 8.47 1.49
CA PHE A 220 -2.77 8.83 1.81
C PHE A 220 -2.42 8.48 3.25
N THR A 221 -3.32 8.74 4.19
CA THR A 221 -3.09 8.45 5.62
C THR A 221 -2.91 6.94 5.83
N PHE A 222 -3.77 6.13 5.22
CA PHE A 222 -3.63 4.67 5.21
C PHE A 222 -2.28 4.22 4.66
N TYR A 223 -1.92 4.60 3.43
CA TYR A 223 -0.68 4.13 2.80
C TYR A 223 0.58 4.68 3.47
N ASN A 224 0.56 5.92 3.95
CA ASN A 224 1.68 6.49 4.67
C ASN A 224 1.93 5.74 5.99
N ALA A 225 0.88 5.41 6.75
CA ALA A 225 1.00 4.58 7.94
C ALA A 225 1.49 3.17 7.60
N LEU A 226 0.91 2.53 6.58
CA LEU A 226 1.31 1.19 6.12
C LEU A 226 2.81 1.13 5.77
N LEU A 227 3.32 2.12 5.03
CA LEU A 227 4.73 2.18 4.64
C LEU A 227 5.66 2.44 5.84
N GLN A 228 5.22 3.20 6.84
CA GLN A 228 5.97 3.40 8.08
C GLN A 228 6.06 2.11 8.90
N ILE A 229 4.97 1.34 8.99
CA ILE A 229 4.92 0.05 9.70
C ILE A 229 5.76 -1.01 8.98
N SER A 230 5.75 -1.03 7.65
CA SER A 230 6.47 -2.03 6.86
C SER A 230 7.99 -1.81 6.77
N GLY A 231 8.55 -0.83 7.48
CA GLY A 231 9.98 -0.49 7.44
C GLY A 231 10.40 0.37 6.24
N ASN A 232 9.47 0.80 5.39
CA ASN A 232 9.73 1.71 4.27
C ASN A 232 9.68 3.20 4.68
N GLY A 233 9.44 3.50 5.97
CA GLY A 233 9.34 4.86 6.53
C GLY A 233 10.67 5.59 6.77
N GLY A 234 11.82 5.01 6.37
CA GLY A 234 13.15 5.55 6.62
C GLY A 234 13.82 5.06 7.93
N PRO A 235 15.02 5.54 8.26
CA PRO A 235 15.78 5.10 9.44
C PRO A 235 15.01 5.44 10.73
N GLY A 236 14.73 4.42 11.56
CA GLY A 236 13.90 4.57 12.78
C GLY A 236 12.44 4.11 12.63
N GLY A 237 12.07 3.52 11.48
CA GLY A 237 10.77 2.91 11.22
C GLY A 237 10.50 1.71 12.11
N GLY A 238 9.91 1.97 13.27
CA GLY A 238 9.44 0.96 14.22
C GLY A 238 8.48 1.60 15.20
N ILE A 239 7.34 2.09 14.70
CA ILE A 239 6.22 2.37 15.59
C ILE A 239 5.65 1.04 16.08
N THR A 240 5.08 1.02 17.28
CA THR A 240 4.38 -0.16 17.82
C THR A 240 3.42 -0.71 16.76
N PRO A 241 3.41 -2.03 16.48
CA PRO A 241 2.54 -2.61 15.46
C PRO A 241 1.09 -2.20 15.71
N THR A 242 0.57 -1.31 14.85
CA THR A 242 -0.83 -0.92 14.84
C THR A 242 -1.33 -1.02 13.42
N ASN A 243 -2.63 -1.22 13.23
CA ASN A 243 -3.20 -1.25 11.89
C ASN A 243 -3.20 0.15 11.28
N PRO A 244 -2.92 0.30 9.98
CA PRO A 244 -3.10 1.56 9.29
C PRO A 244 -4.55 2.07 9.46
N PRO A 245 -4.75 3.40 9.63
CA PRO A 245 -6.09 3.96 9.75
C PRO A 245 -6.95 3.65 8.51
N SER A 246 -8.08 2.96 8.72
CA SER A 246 -9.05 2.60 7.68
C SER A 246 -10.08 3.71 7.49
N ASN A 247 -10.55 3.93 6.25
CA ASN A 247 -11.69 4.81 5.95
C ASN A 247 -13.04 4.05 5.90
N ILE A 248 -13.06 2.83 6.43
CA ILE A 248 -14.23 1.93 6.43
C ILE A 248 -14.80 1.86 7.83
N SER A 249 -16.12 2.00 7.95
CA SER A 249 -16.83 1.95 9.21
C SER A 249 -16.86 0.55 9.83
N ASN A 250 -17.36 0.45 11.06
CA ASN A 250 -17.60 -0.81 11.78
C ASN A 250 -16.36 -1.71 11.94
N GLY A 251 -15.17 -1.09 12.05
CA GLY A 251 -13.93 -1.75 12.45
C GLY A 251 -13.29 -2.62 11.37
N ALA A 252 -13.74 -2.54 10.12
CA ALA A 252 -13.08 -3.26 9.03
C ALA A 252 -11.68 -2.70 8.74
N LEU A 253 -10.76 -3.61 8.46
CA LEU A 253 -9.40 -3.31 8.01
C LEU A 253 -9.38 -3.00 6.51
N GLY A 254 -8.31 -2.36 6.06
CA GLY A 254 -8.08 -2.02 4.66
C GLY A 254 -8.56 -0.61 4.30
N TYR A 255 -9.00 -0.42 3.05
CA TYR A 255 -9.31 0.90 2.50
C TYR A 255 -10.28 0.81 1.31
N PHE A 256 -10.98 1.91 1.04
CA PHE A 256 -11.72 2.15 -0.20
C PHE A 256 -11.23 3.43 -0.87
N SER A 257 -10.56 3.30 -2.01
CA SER A 257 -9.97 4.41 -2.76
C SER A 257 -10.72 4.70 -4.06
N ALA A 258 -11.03 5.97 -4.30
CA ALA A 258 -11.30 6.51 -5.62
C ALA A 258 -10.12 7.41 -6.03
N HIS A 259 -9.48 7.14 -7.17
CA HIS A 259 -8.28 7.85 -7.60
C HIS A 259 -8.21 8.06 -9.11
N THR A 260 -7.37 8.99 -9.55
CA THR A 260 -6.96 9.06 -10.96
C THR A 260 -5.65 8.33 -11.14
N SER A 261 -5.36 7.83 -12.34
CA SER A 261 -4.15 7.06 -12.62
C SER A 261 -3.47 7.52 -13.91
N ARG A 262 -2.17 7.81 -13.84
CA ARG A 262 -1.33 8.08 -15.01
C ARG A 262 -0.10 7.18 -14.95
N LYS A 263 0.40 6.74 -16.10
CA LYS A 263 1.49 5.77 -16.18
C LYS A 263 2.59 6.27 -17.10
N GLN A 264 3.83 6.05 -16.67
CA GLN A 264 5.03 6.26 -17.46
C GLN A 264 5.95 5.05 -17.31
N SER A 265 6.91 4.90 -18.21
CA SER A 265 7.92 3.84 -18.11
C SER A 265 9.25 4.30 -18.65
N ILE A 266 10.32 3.79 -18.06
CA ILE A 266 11.70 4.14 -18.43
C ILE A 266 12.59 2.91 -18.32
N VAL A 267 13.56 2.78 -19.23
CA VAL A 267 14.61 1.76 -19.14
C VAL A 267 15.81 2.36 -18.42
N ILE A 268 16.31 1.67 -17.39
CA ILE A 268 17.47 2.13 -16.63
C ILE A 268 18.72 2.11 -17.50
N GLN A 269 19.46 3.21 -17.51
CA GLN A 269 20.70 3.41 -18.27
C GLN A 269 21.94 3.44 -17.38
#